data_AF-A0A6P6B1Y0-F1
#
_entry.id   AF-A0A6P6B1Y0-F1
#
_cell.length_a   1.000
_cell.length_b   1.000
_cell.length_c   1.000
_cell.angle_alpha   90.00
_cell.angle_beta   90.00
_cell.angle_gamma   90.00
#
_symmetry.space_group_name_H-M   'P 1'
#
loop_
_entity.id
_entity.type
_entity.pdbx_description
1 polymer ?
#
loop_
_entity_poly.entity_id
_entity_poly.type
_entity_poly.pdbx_seq_one_letter_code
_entity_poly.pdbx_strand_id
1 'polypeptide(L)'
;MKSICFSFATATATISNSDNLRRSLICKPPSILTPNFPVKRTQSSLIILRSQSSSEPRENQQGQDPETLVQDLRVPDHWLLPSKAMEESEWLRITLHKWLDDEYCPEETNVEISKVAARSYYQSLLEKQTDIGEILLKMARELESISYQESFHGAFSSANAAINLIIQRIDRL
;
A
#
# COMPACT_ATOMS: atom_id res chain seq x y z
N MET A 1 22.38 -25.95 -26.46
CA MET A 1 22.09 -24.56 -26.05
C MET A 1 21.13 -23.97 -27.06
N LYS A 2 19.85 -23.82 -26.73
CA LYS A 2 18.84 -23.23 -27.62
C LYS A 2 18.46 -21.88 -27.02
N SER A 3 18.96 -20.82 -27.67
CA SER A 3 18.63 -19.42 -27.37
C SER A 3 17.25 -19.12 -27.94
N ILE A 4 16.36 -18.55 -27.13
CA ILE A 4 15.02 -18.10 -27.56
C ILE A 4 15.08 -16.57 -27.55
N CYS A 5 15.13 -15.97 -28.74
CA CYS A 5 14.91 -14.55 -28.94
C CYS A 5 13.41 -14.25 -28.91
N PHE A 6 13.00 -13.26 -28.13
CA PHE A 6 11.68 -12.65 -28.24
C PHE A 6 11.82 -11.29 -28.95
N SER A 7 11.14 -11.17 -30.09
CA SER A 7 11.01 -9.91 -30.83
C SER A 7 9.68 -9.27 -30.47
N PHE A 8 9.70 -8.00 -30.05
CA PHE A 8 8.49 -7.19 -29.89
C PHE A 8 8.14 -6.53 -31.22
N ALA A 9 6.92 -6.73 -31.70
CA ALA A 9 6.36 -6.05 -32.86
C ALA A 9 5.48 -4.88 -32.38
N THR A 10 5.85 -3.66 -32.75
CA THR A 10 5.09 -2.44 -32.45
C THR A 10 4.07 -2.19 -33.57
N ALA A 11 2.78 -2.25 -33.24
CA ALA A 11 1.71 -1.87 -34.16
C ALA A 11 1.32 -0.41 -33.91
N THR A 12 1.64 0.49 -34.84
CA THR A 12 1.14 1.86 -34.89
C THR A 12 -0.16 1.90 -35.69
N ALA A 13 -1.27 2.24 -35.04
CA ALA A 13 -2.53 2.53 -35.71
C ALA A 13 -2.73 4.06 -35.80
N THR A 14 -2.82 4.54 -37.04
CA THR A 14 -3.22 5.89 -37.45
C THR A 14 -4.74 6.02 -37.36
N ILE A 15 -5.25 7.04 -36.66
CA ILE A 15 -6.65 7.46 -36.78
C ILE A 15 -6.66 8.95 -37.14
N SER A 16 -7.22 9.21 -38.31
CA SER A 16 -7.66 10.52 -38.80
C SER A 16 -9.16 10.61 -38.59
N ASN A 17 -9.68 11.69 -37.99
CA ASN A 17 -10.84 12.37 -38.57
C ASN A 17 -11.04 13.77 -37.97
N SER A 18 -11.37 14.70 -38.86
CA SER A 18 -11.90 16.04 -38.65
C SER A 18 -13.32 16.01 -38.07
N ASP A 19 -13.70 17.01 -37.27
CA ASP A 19 -14.80 17.92 -37.63
C ASP A 19 -15.01 19.05 -36.61
N ASN A 20 -15.07 20.26 -37.15
CA ASN A 20 -15.52 21.46 -36.47
C ASN A 20 -17.03 21.40 -36.28
N LEU A 21 -17.56 21.72 -35.09
CA LEU A 21 -18.78 22.52 -34.97
C LEU A 21 -18.90 23.13 -33.56
N ARG A 22 -18.61 24.43 -33.55
CA ARG A 22 -18.95 25.46 -32.57
C ARG A 22 -20.40 25.31 -32.08
N ARG A 23 -20.61 25.11 -30.78
CA ARG A 23 -21.89 25.46 -30.12
C ARG A 23 -21.66 25.88 -28.67
N SER A 24 -21.70 27.19 -28.46
CA SER A 24 -21.84 27.82 -27.15
C SER A 24 -23.24 27.49 -26.60
N LEU A 25 -23.31 26.91 -25.41
CA LEU A 25 -24.52 26.86 -24.60
C LEU A 25 -24.19 27.32 -23.18
N ILE A 26 -24.78 28.45 -22.85
CA ILE A 26 -24.82 29.07 -21.52
C ILE A 26 -25.64 28.14 -20.61
N CYS A 27 -24.99 27.54 -19.61
CA CYS A 27 -25.69 26.87 -18.50
C CYS A 27 -25.83 27.85 -17.34
N LYS A 28 -27.07 28.29 -17.06
CA LYS A 28 -27.45 28.88 -15.77
C LYS A 28 -27.59 27.75 -14.75
N PRO A 29 -27.08 27.90 -13.51
CA PRO A 29 -27.26 26.87 -12.48
C PRO A 29 -28.71 26.86 -11.97
N PRO A 30 -29.32 25.69 -11.74
CA PRO A 30 -30.58 25.59 -11.01
C PRO A 30 -30.35 25.76 -9.50
N SER A 31 -31.27 26.47 -8.86
CA SER A 31 -31.33 26.63 -7.41
C SER A 31 -31.52 25.28 -6.72
N ILE A 32 -30.58 24.91 -5.85
CA ILE A 32 -30.70 23.74 -4.98
C ILE A 32 -31.62 24.11 -3.82
N LEU A 33 -32.80 23.49 -3.79
CA LEU A 33 -33.65 23.43 -2.59
C LEU A 33 -33.01 22.44 -1.62
N THR A 34 -32.57 22.94 -0.47
CA THR A 34 -32.07 22.13 0.64
C THR A 34 -33.23 21.50 1.41
N PRO A 35 -33.22 20.18 1.70
CA PRO A 35 -34.10 19.60 2.69
C PRO A 35 -33.57 19.92 4.09
N ASN A 36 -34.40 20.56 4.91
CA ASN A 36 -34.15 20.81 6.32
C ASN A 36 -34.16 19.48 7.10
N PHE A 37 -32.99 18.96 7.44
CA PHE A 37 -32.86 17.93 8.46
C PHE A 37 -32.73 18.58 9.85
N PRO A 38 -33.57 18.21 10.84
CA PRO A 38 -33.42 18.70 12.20
C PRO A 38 -32.18 18.06 12.85
N VAL A 39 -31.10 18.84 12.95
CA VAL A 39 -29.91 18.49 13.74
C VAL A 39 -30.28 18.52 15.22
N LYS A 40 -30.58 17.36 15.80
CA LYS A 40 -30.61 17.19 17.26
C LYS A 40 -29.17 17.16 17.77
N ARG A 41 -28.71 18.33 18.21
CA ARG A 41 -27.41 18.54 18.86
C ARG A 41 -27.46 17.97 20.28
N THR A 42 -27.09 16.70 20.45
CA THR A 42 -26.87 16.12 21.77
C THR A 42 -25.54 16.66 22.31
N GLN A 43 -25.60 17.63 23.21
CA GLN A 43 -24.44 18.06 23.99
C GLN A 43 -24.12 16.95 25.00
N SER A 44 -23.15 16.09 24.67
CA SER A 44 -22.52 15.23 25.67
C SER A 44 -21.42 16.04 26.34
N SER A 45 -21.74 16.56 27.52
CA SER A 45 -20.78 17.18 28.44
C SER A 45 -19.79 16.12 28.92
N LEU A 46 -18.61 16.05 28.32
CA LEU A 46 -17.51 15.29 28.91
C LEU A 46 -16.83 16.18 29.96
N ILE A 47 -17.13 15.86 31.22
CA ILE A 47 -16.48 16.41 32.40
C ILE A 47 -14.98 16.08 32.31
N ILE A 48 -14.15 17.11 32.27
CA ILE A 48 -12.70 17.00 32.42
C ILE A 48 -12.42 16.50 33.84
N LEU A 49 -12.15 15.20 33.99
CA LEU A 49 -11.61 14.67 35.23
C LEU A 49 -10.13 15.02 35.30
N ARG A 50 -9.84 16.16 35.94
CA ARG A 50 -8.49 16.55 36.35
C ARG A 50 -8.08 15.68 37.53
N SER A 51 -7.41 14.55 37.26
CA SER A 51 -6.76 13.76 38.31
C SER A 51 -5.51 14.50 38.79
N GLN A 52 -5.61 15.17 39.93
CA GLN A 52 -4.47 15.48 40.77
C GLN A 52 -4.32 14.36 41.79
N SER A 53 -3.16 13.71 41.85
CA SER A 53 -2.76 12.97 43.05
C SER A 53 -1.25 13.04 43.26
N SER A 54 -0.91 13.72 44.36
CA SER A 54 0.26 13.64 45.23
C SER A 54 1.65 13.38 44.65
N SER A 55 2.47 14.42 44.72
CA SER A 55 3.91 14.35 44.95
C SER A 55 4.24 13.76 46.33
N GLU A 56 5.08 12.73 46.37
CA GLU A 56 6.10 12.52 47.41
C GLU A 56 7.34 11.87 46.74
N PRO A 57 8.57 12.24 47.15
CA PRO A 57 9.79 11.86 46.46
C PRO A 57 10.35 10.55 47.01
N ARG A 58 10.69 9.59 46.12
CA ARG A 58 11.58 8.49 46.47
C ARG A 58 12.79 8.47 45.56
N GLU A 59 13.93 8.67 46.21
CA GLU A 59 15.28 8.51 45.69
C GLU A 59 15.53 7.09 45.17
N ASN A 60 16.36 7.04 44.11
CA ASN A 60 17.24 5.95 43.72
C ASN A 60 16.61 4.55 43.60
N GLN A 61 16.19 4.22 42.37
CA GLN A 61 16.65 2.99 41.72
C GLN A 61 16.47 3.10 40.21
N GLN A 62 17.58 2.88 39.53
CA GLN A 62 17.75 2.75 38.10
C GLN A 62 16.86 1.62 37.57
N GLY A 63 15.66 1.97 37.12
CA GLY A 63 14.77 1.11 36.35
C GLY A 63 14.72 1.64 34.94
N GLN A 64 15.30 0.89 34.00
CA GLN A 64 15.05 1.08 32.58
C GLN A 64 13.53 1.05 32.38
N ASP A 65 12.94 2.17 31.99
CA ASP A 65 11.58 2.19 31.46
C ASP A 65 11.63 1.37 30.16
N PRO A 66 10.94 0.22 30.06
CA PRO A 66 10.80 -0.45 28.77
C PRO A 66 9.79 0.36 27.97
N GLU A 67 10.21 1.53 27.47
CA GLU A 67 9.52 2.25 26.41
C GLU A 67 9.38 1.29 25.23
N THR A 68 8.23 0.62 25.19
CA THR A 68 7.61 -0.06 24.04
C THR A 68 8.63 -0.59 23.02
N LEU A 69 9.26 -1.73 23.32
CA LEU A 69 10.02 -2.47 22.31
C LEU A 69 9.03 -2.96 21.24
N VAL A 70 8.85 -2.17 20.18
CA VAL A 70 8.25 -2.64 18.94
C VAL A 70 9.11 -3.83 18.52
N GLN A 71 8.52 -5.02 18.44
CA GLN A 71 9.26 -6.20 17.99
C GLN A 71 9.76 -5.94 16.57
N ASP A 72 11.08 -5.98 16.39
CA ASP A 72 11.73 -5.86 15.08
C ASP A 72 11.32 -7.05 14.21
N LEU A 73 10.24 -6.87 13.45
CA LEU A 73 9.74 -7.88 12.53
C LEU A 73 10.70 -7.97 11.34
N ARG A 74 11.32 -9.15 11.17
CA ARG A 74 12.37 -9.38 10.19
C ARG A 74 12.09 -10.57 9.30
N VAL A 75 12.54 -10.46 8.06
CA VAL A 75 12.55 -11.58 7.10
C VAL A 75 13.61 -12.61 7.51
N PRO A 76 13.32 -13.93 7.44
CA PRO A 76 14.30 -14.98 7.71
C PRO A 76 15.53 -14.94 6.79
N ASP A 77 16.73 -15.11 7.36
CA ASP A 77 18.00 -15.02 6.62
C ASP A 77 18.12 -16.00 5.44
N HIS A 78 17.49 -17.17 5.55
CA HIS A 78 17.53 -18.18 4.48
C HIS A 78 16.78 -17.75 3.20
N TRP A 79 15.91 -16.72 3.29
CA TRP A 79 15.26 -16.12 2.12
C TRP A 79 16.17 -15.16 1.34
N LEU A 80 17.28 -14.72 1.94
CA LEU A 80 18.25 -13.82 1.29
C LEU A 80 19.07 -14.52 0.19
N LEU A 81 19.01 -15.86 0.11
CA LEU A 81 19.63 -16.61 -0.98
C LEU A 81 18.93 -16.29 -2.30
N PRO A 82 19.64 -15.96 -3.40
CA PRO A 82 19.00 -15.53 -4.64
C PRO A 82 17.91 -16.47 -5.18
N SER A 83 18.10 -17.79 -5.02
CA SER A 83 17.11 -18.79 -5.41
C SER A 83 15.83 -18.70 -4.57
N LYS A 84 15.96 -18.54 -3.25
CA LYS A 84 14.83 -18.38 -2.33
C LYS A 84 14.18 -17.01 -2.44
N ALA A 85 14.96 -15.95 -2.57
CA ALA A 85 14.46 -14.61 -2.81
C ALA A 85 13.57 -14.56 -4.07
N MET A 86 13.98 -15.23 -5.14
CA MET A 86 13.20 -15.32 -6.37
C MET A 86 11.89 -16.11 -6.16
N GLU A 87 11.95 -17.23 -5.45
CA GLU A 87 10.78 -18.06 -5.11
C GLU A 87 9.74 -17.27 -4.30
N GLU A 88 10.17 -16.64 -3.20
CA GLU A 88 9.27 -15.89 -2.32
C GLU A 88 8.73 -14.61 -2.99
N SER A 89 9.50 -13.99 -3.90
CA SER A 89 9.03 -12.83 -4.66
C SER A 89 7.99 -13.22 -5.71
N GLU A 90 8.16 -14.35 -6.40
CA GLU A 90 7.16 -14.84 -7.34
C GLU A 90 5.87 -15.29 -6.62
N TRP A 91 6.02 -15.92 -5.46
CA TRP A 91 4.89 -16.23 -4.58
C TRP A 91 4.13 -14.95 -4.20
N LEU A 92 4.83 -13.89 -3.80
CA LEU A 92 4.23 -12.61 -3.45
C LEU A 92 3.48 -12.02 -4.64
N ARG A 93 4.06 -12.06 -5.85
CA ARG A 93 3.42 -11.56 -7.08
C ARG A 93 2.04 -12.19 -7.30
N ILE A 94 1.99 -13.53 -7.27
CA ILE A 94 0.75 -14.27 -7.55
C ILE A 94 -0.27 -14.04 -6.44
N THR A 95 0.19 -14.09 -5.19
CA THR A 95 -0.70 -14.00 -4.02
C THR A 95 -1.26 -12.60 -3.84
N LEU A 96 -0.44 -11.57 -4.01
CA LEU A 96 -0.86 -10.18 -3.91
C LEU A 96 -1.84 -9.81 -5.03
N HIS A 97 -1.57 -10.24 -6.27
CA HIS A 97 -2.49 -10.01 -7.38
C HIS A 97 -3.88 -10.56 -7.07
N LYS A 98 -3.93 -11.83 -6.64
CA LYS A 98 -5.18 -12.48 -6.24
C LYS A 98 -5.87 -11.74 -5.10
N TRP A 99 -5.11 -11.34 -4.07
CA TRP A 99 -5.68 -10.63 -2.92
C TRP A 99 -6.30 -9.29 -3.31
N LEU A 100 -5.66 -8.53 -4.22
CA LEU A 100 -6.19 -7.26 -4.72
C LEU A 100 -7.50 -7.45 -5.50
N ASP A 101 -7.55 -8.48 -6.35
CA ASP A 101 -8.75 -8.84 -7.11
C ASP A 101 -9.91 -9.27 -6.21
N ASP A 102 -9.60 -10.00 -5.13
CA ASP A 102 -10.58 -10.47 -4.14
C ASP A 102 -11.12 -9.32 -3.25
N GLU A 103 -10.28 -8.33 -2.90
CA GLU A 103 -10.65 -7.23 -1.98
C GLU A 103 -11.35 -6.05 -2.67
N TYR A 104 -10.91 -5.64 -3.86
CA TYR A 104 -11.39 -4.41 -4.50
C TYR A 104 -12.26 -4.71 -5.73
N CYS A 105 -11.63 -5.20 -6.80
CA CYS A 105 -12.20 -5.68 -8.06
C CYS A 105 -11.02 -6.06 -8.96
N PRO A 106 -11.17 -7.00 -9.92
CA PRO A 106 -10.14 -7.23 -10.92
C PRO A 106 -9.88 -5.98 -11.78
N GLU A 107 -8.63 -5.52 -11.79
CA GLU A 107 -8.15 -4.34 -12.53
C GLU A 107 -6.77 -4.62 -13.17
N GLU A 108 -6.47 -3.97 -14.29
CA GLU A 108 -5.13 -4.08 -14.90
C GLU A 108 -4.04 -3.50 -13.99
N THR A 109 -4.36 -2.45 -13.23
CA THR A 109 -3.49 -1.87 -12.20
C THR A 109 -3.03 -2.89 -11.17
N ASN A 110 -3.86 -3.86 -10.79
CA ASN A 110 -3.50 -4.91 -9.81
C ASN A 110 -2.36 -5.80 -10.34
N VAL A 111 -2.33 -6.04 -11.66
CA VAL A 111 -1.25 -6.77 -12.32
C VAL A 111 0.06 -5.99 -12.23
N GLU A 112 0.02 -4.67 -12.43
CA GLU A 112 1.21 -3.81 -12.32
C GLU A 112 1.72 -3.72 -10.88
N ILE A 113 0.81 -3.50 -9.91
CA ILE A 113 1.13 -3.45 -8.48
C ILE A 113 1.84 -4.72 -8.06
N SER A 114 1.28 -5.88 -8.39
CA SER A 114 1.85 -7.16 -8.00
C SER A 114 3.25 -7.40 -8.58
N LYS A 115 3.48 -7.01 -9.84
CA LYS A 115 4.79 -7.08 -10.49
C LYS A 115 5.81 -6.16 -9.83
N VAL A 116 5.43 -4.91 -9.56
CA VAL A 116 6.33 -3.91 -8.95
C VAL A 116 6.64 -4.30 -7.49
N ALA A 117 5.65 -4.70 -6.71
CA ALA A 117 5.84 -5.15 -5.34
C ALA A 117 6.78 -6.36 -5.25
N ALA A 118 6.57 -7.37 -6.10
CA ALA A 118 7.44 -8.55 -6.16
C ALA A 118 8.88 -8.20 -6.56
N ARG A 119 9.06 -7.32 -7.54
CA ARG A 119 10.39 -6.85 -7.95
C ARG A 119 11.08 -6.09 -6.82
N SER A 120 10.37 -5.18 -6.16
CA SER A 120 10.90 -4.40 -5.04
C SER A 120 11.32 -5.29 -3.88
N TYR A 121 10.50 -6.30 -3.57
CA TYR A 121 10.79 -7.29 -2.55
C TYR A 121 12.04 -8.11 -2.89
N TYR A 122 12.12 -8.64 -4.11
CA TYR A 122 13.29 -9.37 -4.59
C TYR A 122 14.58 -8.56 -4.45
N GLN A 123 14.57 -7.29 -4.88
CA GLN A 123 15.72 -6.41 -4.77
C GLN A 123 16.11 -6.17 -3.30
N SER A 124 15.13 -5.98 -2.42
CA SER A 124 15.37 -5.81 -0.99
C SER A 124 16.07 -7.03 -0.39
N LEU A 125 15.63 -8.24 -0.74
CA LEU A 125 16.28 -9.48 -0.27
C LEU A 125 17.71 -9.63 -0.80
N LEU A 126 17.96 -9.29 -2.07
CA LEU A 126 19.31 -9.29 -2.64
C LEU A 126 20.24 -8.27 -1.98
N GLU A 127 19.69 -7.12 -1.57
CA GLU A 127 20.39 -6.09 -0.81
C GLU A 127 20.58 -6.48 0.68
N LYS A 128 20.13 -7.68 1.08
CA LYS A 128 20.15 -8.20 2.45
C LYS A 128 19.32 -7.37 3.43
N GLN A 129 18.30 -6.69 2.91
CA GLN A 129 17.35 -5.98 3.73
C GLN A 129 16.44 -6.97 4.43
N THR A 130 16.45 -6.96 5.77
CA THR A 130 15.64 -7.86 6.60
C THR A 130 14.56 -7.15 7.37
N ASP A 131 14.74 -5.86 7.68
CA ASP A 131 13.73 -5.08 8.39
C ASP A 131 12.48 -4.87 7.52
N ILE A 132 11.33 -5.32 8.04
CA ILE A 132 10.06 -5.26 7.31
C ILE A 132 9.60 -3.80 7.09
N GLY A 133 9.89 -2.89 8.02
CA GLY A 133 9.58 -1.48 7.88
C GLY A 133 10.34 -0.83 6.72
N GLU A 134 11.63 -1.10 6.60
CA GLU A 134 12.44 -0.61 5.48
C GLU A 134 12.00 -1.21 4.14
N ILE A 135 11.66 -2.51 4.11
CA ILE A 135 11.09 -3.15 2.91
C ILE A 135 9.76 -2.50 2.52
N LEU A 136 8.86 -2.25 3.49
CA LEU A 136 7.58 -1.57 3.27
C LEU A 136 7.80 -0.20 2.64
N LEU A 137 8.68 0.62 3.21
CA LEU A 137 8.92 1.99 2.74
C LEU A 137 9.54 2.01 1.34
N LYS A 138 10.48 1.10 1.05
CA LYS A 138 11.04 0.95 -0.29
C LYS A 138 9.96 0.55 -1.30
N MET A 139 9.14 -0.44 -0.95
CA MET A 139 8.06 -0.92 -1.80
C MET A 139 7.01 0.16 -2.06
N ALA A 140 6.59 0.90 -1.04
CA ALA A 140 5.64 2.01 -1.18
C ALA A 140 6.17 3.06 -2.16
N ARG A 141 7.44 3.44 -2.06
CA ARG A 141 8.09 4.39 -2.98
C ARG A 141 8.11 3.88 -4.43
N GLU A 142 8.36 2.59 -4.63
CA GLU A 142 8.30 2.01 -5.98
C GLU A 142 6.87 1.95 -6.52
N LEU A 143 5.88 1.68 -5.67
CA LEU A 143 4.48 1.61 -6.06
C LEU A 143 3.86 2.99 -6.39
N GLU A 144 4.46 4.09 -5.91
CA GLU A 144 4.07 5.45 -6.29
C GLU A 144 4.27 5.75 -7.78
N SER A 145 5.08 4.97 -8.51
CA SER A 145 5.27 5.16 -9.95
C SER A 145 4.08 4.68 -10.81
N ILE A 146 3.12 3.99 -10.20
CA ILE A 146 1.94 3.43 -10.88
C ILE A 146 0.80 4.47 -10.89
N SER A 147 -0.02 4.46 -11.94
CA SER A 147 -1.24 5.27 -11.99
C SER A 147 -2.40 4.57 -11.29
N TYR A 148 -3.05 5.26 -10.34
CA TYR A 148 -4.21 4.77 -9.60
C TYR A 148 -5.50 5.53 -9.94
N GLN A 149 -5.55 6.26 -11.06
CA GLN A 149 -6.66 7.18 -11.38
C GLN A 149 -8.05 6.53 -11.37
N GLU A 150 -8.13 5.26 -11.78
CA GLU A 150 -9.38 4.49 -11.86
C GLU A 150 -9.50 3.45 -10.73
N SER A 151 -8.55 3.43 -9.78
CA SER A 151 -8.45 2.40 -8.75
C SER A 151 -8.91 2.89 -7.38
N PHE A 152 -9.46 1.97 -6.58
CA PHE A 152 -10.01 2.27 -5.25
C PHE A 152 -8.95 2.28 -4.13
N HIS A 153 -7.72 1.92 -4.46
CA HIS A 153 -6.59 1.84 -3.54
C HIS A 153 -5.39 2.64 -4.08
N GLY A 154 -4.36 2.79 -3.24
CA GLY A 154 -3.15 3.53 -3.57
C GLY A 154 -1.89 2.80 -3.13
N ALA A 155 -0.73 3.35 -3.49
CA ALA A 155 0.58 2.74 -3.27
C ALA A 155 0.81 2.23 -1.85
N PHE A 156 0.53 3.02 -0.81
CA PHE A 156 0.71 2.62 0.58
C PHE A 156 -0.24 1.51 1.01
N SER A 157 -1.52 1.55 0.58
CA SER A 157 -2.48 0.48 0.88
C SER A 157 -2.04 -0.84 0.27
N SER A 158 -1.57 -0.80 -0.97
CA SER A 158 -1.05 -1.98 -1.69
C SER A 158 0.24 -2.51 -1.10
N ALA A 159 1.17 -1.63 -0.68
CA ALA A 159 2.39 -2.02 0.01
C ALA A 159 2.10 -2.69 1.36
N ASN A 160 1.17 -2.14 2.14
CA ASN A 160 0.75 -2.73 3.41
C ASN A 160 0.12 -4.11 3.21
N ALA A 161 -0.72 -4.28 2.18
CA ALA A 161 -1.27 -5.59 1.83
C ALA A 161 -0.17 -6.60 1.51
N ALA A 162 0.83 -6.21 0.70
CA ALA A 162 1.97 -7.05 0.38
C ALA A 162 2.75 -7.49 1.63
N ILE A 163 3.01 -6.55 2.55
CA ILE A 163 3.72 -6.83 3.79
C ILE A 163 2.92 -7.75 4.71
N ASN A 164 1.61 -7.53 4.85
CA ASN A 164 0.73 -8.43 5.60
C ASN A 164 0.77 -9.86 5.05
N LEU A 165 0.87 -10.04 3.73
CA LEU A 165 1.03 -11.36 3.13
C LEU A 165 2.41 -11.97 3.47
N ILE A 166 3.48 -11.18 3.37
CA ILE A 166 4.84 -11.64 3.73
C ILE A 166 4.88 -12.08 5.19
N ILE A 167 4.30 -11.31 6.11
CA ILE A 167 4.25 -11.65 7.54
C ILE A 167 3.50 -12.98 7.74
N GLN A 168 2.32 -13.14 7.14
CA GLN A 168 1.57 -14.39 7.18
C GLN A 168 2.35 -15.58 6.61
N ARG A 169 3.23 -15.35 5.63
CA ARG A 169 4.10 -16.38 5.05
C ARG A 169 5.21 -16.76 6.01
N ILE A 170 5.80 -15.79 6.71
CA ILE A 170 6.83 -16.01 7.74
C ILE A 170 6.24 -16.78 8.92
N ASP A 171 5.03 -16.42 9.37
CA ASP A 171 4.35 -17.07 10.51
C ASP A 171 4.00 -18.55 10.26
N ARG A 172 4.03 -18.99 9.00
CA ARG A 172 3.73 -20.39 8.59
C ARG A 172 4.97 -21.26 8.41
N LEU A 173 6.17 -20.71 8.63
CA LEU A 173 7.42 -21.47 8.63
C LEU A 173 7.56 -22.30 9.91
#